data_AF-A0A2E7PK10-F1
#
_entry.id   AF-A0A2E7PK10-F1
#
_cell.length_a   1.000
_cell.length_b   1.000
_cell.length_c   1.000
_cell.angle_alpha   90.00
_cell.angle_beta   90.00
_cell.angle_gamma   90.00
#
_symmetry.space_group_name_H-M   'P 1'
#
loop_
_entity.id
_entity.type
_entity.pdbx_description
1 polymer ?
#
loop_
_entity_poly.entity_id
_entity_poly.type
_entity_poly.pdbx_seq_one_letter_code
_entity_poly.pdbx_strand_id
1 'polypeptide(L)'
;MRRTLPFALGLILAAAACGPAEVVVTMEIDVPNPEGDGTMQLALSDIEVQLIPFDRDVLFDSMATAYGTPEPEAPQELLEQRAEVQAAQAEWDAATQRWATIRDTLQTLSEVLETLNRGSGDYVVLFREFNEWDGQLAAAERQQERTFAVFNELQQGTIRASDSIRVLQDNWADDAFADIGMVYTEKQRALGLDWVVDTTDANGIARGGLKVKPGQYWVYARYEMAYTELYWNVPITVEGGEPLTVTLTRSNAEERPTL
;
A
#
# COMPACT_ATOMS: atom_id res chain seq x y z
N MET A 1 -15.05 45.69 65.14
CA MET A 1 -16.00 44.64 64.74
C MET A 1 -16.32 44.79 63.26
N ARG A 2 -16.36 43.67 62.52
CA ARG A 2 -16.74 43.50 61.09
C ARG A 2 -15.69 43.97 60.08
N ARG A 3 -15.34 43.25 59.02
CA ARG A 3 -15.47 41.84 58.59
C ARG A 3 -14.58 41.79 57.33
N THR A 4 -13.45 41.10 57.34
CA THR A 4 -12.61 40.89 56.14
C THR A 4 -13.01 39.57 55.50
N LEU A 5 -13.44 39.61 54.24
CA LEU A 5 -13.61 38.46 53.35
C LEU A 5 -12.48 38.52 52.32
N PRO A 6 -11.58 37.53 52.22
CA PRO A 6 -10.81 37.34 51.02
C PRO A 6 -11.55 36.36 50.10
N PHE A 7 -11.74 36.81 48.86
CA PHE A 7 -12.12 36.01 47.70
C PHE A 7 -11.14 34.84 47.53
N ALA A 8 -11.65 33.61 47.56
CA ALA A 8 -10.91 32.43 47.13
C ALA A 8 -10.94 32.38 45.59
N LEU A 9 -9.81 32.72 44.96
CA LEU A 9 -9.60 32.49 43.54
C LEU A 9 -9.22 31.00 43.38
N GLY A 10 -10.16 30.20 42.89
CA GLY A 10 -9.94 28.79 42.58
C GLY A 10 -8.98 28.66 41.40
N LEU A 11 -7.83 28.03 41.65
CA LEU A 11 -6.89 27.61 40.62
C LEU A 11 -7.51 26.38 39.93
N ILE A 12 -8.07 26.55 38.73
CA ILE A 12 -8.45 25.44 37.86
C ILE A 12 -7.14 24.87 37.30
N LEU A 13 -6.64 23.81 37.96
CA LEU A 13 -5.61 22.94 37.39
C LEU A 13 -6.24 22.22 36.19
N ALA A 14 -5.90 22.67 34.99
CA ALA A 14 -6.05 21.85 33.79
C ALA A 14 -5.16 20.62 34.01
N ALA A 15 -5.79 19.49 34.35
CA ALA A 15 -5.14 18.20 34.33
C ALA A 15 -4.75 17.91 32.88
N ALA A 16 -3.52 18.23 32.48
CA ALA A 16 -2.89 17.58 31.35
C ALA A 16 -2.87 16.09 31.72
N ALA A 17 -3.80 15.33 31.15
CA ALA A 17 -3.92 13.92 31.40
C ALA A 17 -2.60 13.26 30.97
N CYS A 18 -1.78 12.85 31.94
CA CYS A 18 -0.57 12.02 31.71
C CYS A 18 -0.96 10.58 31.35
N GLY A 19 -2.05 10.40 30.61
CA GLY A 19 -2.43 9.12 30.03
C GLY A 19 -1.74 8.93 28.67
N PRO A 20 -1.61 7.69 28.20
CA PRO A 20 -1.17 7.44 26.84
C PRO A 20 -2.14 8.13 25.87
N ALA A 21 -1.58 8.85 24.92
CA ALA A 21 -2.28 9.48 23.82
C ALA A 21 -2.58 8.44 22.74
N GLU A 22 -3.75 8.53 22.13
CA GLU A 22 -4.18 7.61 21.07
C GLU A 22 -3.84 8.19 19.69
N VAL A 23 -3.30 7.35 18.82
CA VAL A 23 -3.13 7.65 17.40
C VAL A 23 -4.00 6.68 16.61
N VAL A 24 -4.78 7.20 15.67
CA VAL A 24 -5.59 6.42 14.75
C VAL A 24 -4.98 6.57 13.37
N VAL A 25 -4.56 5.46 12.77
CA VAL A 25 -4.02 5.45 11.41
C VAL A 25 -5.05 4.81 10.49
N THR A 26 -5.40 5.50 9.42
CA THR A 26 -6.29 4.99 8.37
C THR A 26 -5.50 4.83 7.07
N MET A 27 -5.65 3.70 6.40
CA MET A 27 -4.92 3.37 5.18
C MET A 27 -5.88 3.08 4.04
N GLU A 28 -5.84 3.91 3.00
CA GLU A 28 -6.68 3.78 1.81
C GLU A 28 -5.91 4.20 0.55
N ILE A 29 -6.12 3.49 -0.55
CA ILE A 29 -5.50 3.81 -1.84
C ILE A 29 -6.54 3.85 -2.95
N ASP A 30 -6.30 4.70 -3.94
CA ASP A 30 -7.10 4.71 -5.16
C ASP A 30 -6.65 3.56 -6.08
N VAL A 31 -7.60 2.69 -6.43
CA VAL A 31 -7.43 1.58 -7.39
C VAL A 31 -8.46 1.67 -8.52
N PRO A 32 -8.19 1.12 -9.71
CA PRO A 32 -9.20 1.03 -10.77
C PRO A 32 -10.46 0.33 -10.27
N ASN A 33 -11.63 0.88 -10.58
CA ASN A 33 -12.90 0.26 -10.22
C ASN A 33 -13.13 -1.00 -11.10
N PRO A 34 -13.30 -2.20 -10.51
CA PRO A 34 -13.56 -3.41 -11.30
C PRO A 34 -14.96 -3.41 -11.94
N GLU A 35 -15.91 -2.62 -11.43
CA GLU A 35 -17.32 -2.62 -11.85
C GLU A 35 -17.69 -1.46 -12.80
N GLY A 36 -16.75 -0.60 -13.18
CA GLY A 36 -17.03 0.52 -14.09
C GLY A 36 -15.88 1.49 -14.29
N ASP A 37 -16.17 2.64 -14.90
CA ASP A 37 -15.18 3.68 -15.14
C ASP A 37 -14.81 4.44 -13.85
N GLY A 38 -13.52 4.75 -13.69
CA GLY A 38 -12.98 5.55 -12.59
C GLY A 38 -12.14 4.77 -11.58
N THR A 39 -11.82 5.40 -10.46
CA THR A 39 -11.12 4.79 -9.33
C THR A 39 -12.08 4.56 -8.16
N MET A 40 -11.82 3.53 -7.37
CA MET A 40 -12.44 3.32 -6.07
C MET A 40 -11.37 3.39 -4.98
N GLN A 41 -11.78 3.79 -3.78
CA GLN A 41 -10.91 3.69 -2.63
C GLN A 41 -10.92 2.26 -2.08
N LEU A 42 -9.73 1.67 -2.03
CA LEU A 42 -9.48 0.39 -1.40
C LEU A 42 -8.88 0.64 -0.02
N ALA A 43 -9.61 0.26 1.02
CA ALA A 43 -9.07 0.19 2.37
C ALA A 43 -8.02 -0.93 2.47
N LEU A 44 -6.86 -0.62 3.04
CA LEU A 44 -5.76 -1.58 3.17
C LEU A 44 -5.80 -2.28 4.52
N SER A 45 -6.33 -3.49 4.55
CA SER A 45 -6.40 -4.37 5.72
C SER A 45 -5.14 -5.21 5.91
N ASP A 46 -4.92 -5.69 7.14
CA ASP A 46 -3.80 -6.55 7.51
C ASP A 46 -2.41 -5.91 7.27
N ILE A 47 -2.35 -4.58 7.32
CA ILE A 47 -1.10 -3.83 7.17
C ILE A 47 -0.53 -3.51 8.55
N GLU A 48 0.73 -3.89 8.76
CA GLU A 48 1.46 -3.50 9.96
C GLU A 48 1.78 -2.00 9.92
N VAL A 49 1.35 -1.30 10.96
CA VAL A 49 1.62 0.11 11.19
C VAL A 49 2.44 0.25 12.45
N GLN A 50 3.51 1.03 12.36
CA GLN A 50 4.43 1.25 13.46
C GLN A 50 4.54 2.74 13.79
N LEU A 51 4.57 3.06 15.09
CA LEU A 51 4.94 4.38 15.56
C LEU A 51 6.34 4.31 16.13
N ILE A 52 7.28 4.94 15.43
CA ILE A 52 8.70 4.89 15.73
C ILE A 52 9.10 6.26 16.30
N PRO A 53 9.80 6.35 17.44
CA PRO A 53 10.13 7.64 18.06
C PRO A 53 11.30 8.38 17.37
N PHE A 54 11.75 7.91 16.22
CA PHE A 54 12.83 8.49 15.42
C PHE A 54 12.60 8.20 13.95
N ASP A 55 13.22 9.01 13.09
CA ASP A 55 13.19 8.80 11.65
C ASP A 55 13.95 7.53 11.29
N ARG A 56 13.23 6.57 10.69
CA ARG A 56 13.78 5.29 10.27
C ARG A 56 14.83 5.50 9.16
N ASP A 57 14.54 6.32 8.17
CA ASP A 57 15.38 6.49 6.98
C ASP A 57 16.73 7.11 7.36
N VAL A 58 16.71 8.17 8.18
CA VAL A 58 17.94 8.80 8.68
C VAL A 58 18.81 7.82 9.48
N LEU A 59 18.18 6.89 10.21
CA LEU A 59 18.93 5.88 10.94
C LEU A 59 19.61 4.89 9.99
N PHE A 60 18.87 4.34 9.02
CA PHE A 60 19.41 3.40 8.04
C PHE A 60 20.52 4.06 7.20
N ASP A 61 20.33 5.31 6.77
CA ASP A 61 21.36 6.10 6.06
C ASP A 61 22.62 6.28 6.89
N SER A 62 22.47 6.58 8.18
CA SER A 62 23.60 6.73 9.09
C SER A 62 24.35 5.42 9.28
N MET A 63 23.65 4.29 9.34
CA MET A 63 24.27 2.96 9.48
C MET A 63 24.98 2.52 8.20
N ALA A 64 24.35 2.72 7.04
CA ALA A 64 24.95 2.46 5.73
C ALA A 64 26.23 3.31 5.53
N THR A 65 26.17 4.59 5.91
CA THR A 65 27.34 5.49 5.89
C THR A 65 28.45 5.00 6.83
N ALA A 66 28.10 4.52 8.02
CA ALA A 66 29.06 4.01 9.00
C ALA A 66 29.74 2.70 8.55
N TYR A 67 29.00 1.84 7.84
CA TYR A 67 29.54 0.62 7.24
C TYR A 67 30.60 0.91 6.17
N GLY A 68 30.45 2.01 5.44
CA GLY A 68 31.48 2.56 4.55
C GLY A 68 31.62 1.84 3.20
N THR A 69 30.91 0.73 2.99
CA THR A 69 30.72 0.10 1.68
C THR A 69 29.31 0.42 1.20
N PRO A 70 29.12 1.02 0.01
CA PRO A 70 27.79 1.34 -0.50
C PRO A 70 27.00 0.06 -0.81
N GLU A 71 25.68 0.17 -0.74
CA GLU A 71 24.78 -0.90 -1.17
C GLU A 71 25.00 -1.21 -2.66
N PRO A 72 25.03 -2.50 -3.06
CA PRO A 72 25.06 -2.86 -4.47
C PRO A 72 23.87 -2.30 -5.23
N GLU A 73 24.14 -1.43 -6.20
CA GLU A 73 23.09 -0.87 -7.07
C GLU A 73 22.58 -1.93 -8.05
N ALA A 74 21.27 -1.93 -8.29
CA ALA A 74 20.68 -2.73 -9.36
C ALA A 74 21.18 -2.23 -10.72
N PRO A 75 21.67 -3.12 -11.61
CA PRO A 75 22.09 -2.71 -12.94
C PRO A 75 20.96 -1.99 -13.69
N GLN A 76 21.26 -0.85 -14.31
CA GLN A 76 20.25 -0.08 -15.07
C GLN A 76 19.51 -0.92 -16.11
N GLU A 77 20.21 -1.83 -16.79
CA GLU A 77 19.62 -2.77 -17.75
C GLU A 77 18.55 -3.67 -17.09
N LEU A 78 18.76 -4.12 -15.86
CA LEU A 78 17.78 -4.92 -15.13
C LEU A 78 16.54 -4.09 -14.76
N LEU A 79 16.72 -2.82 -14.38
CA LEU A 79 15.61 -1.91 -14.10
C LEU A 79 14.77 -1.67 -15.36
N GLU A 80 15.41 -1.47 -16.51
CA GLU A 80 14.75 -1.32 -17.81
C GLU A 80 13.98 -2.58 -18.21
N GLN A 81 14.61 -3.75 -18.12
CA GLN A 81 13.93 -5.03 -18.41
C GLN A 81 12.70 -5.26 -17.52
N ARG A 82 12.73 -4.80 -16.27
CA ARG A 82 11.56 -4.89 -15.38
C ARG A 82 10.47 -3.90 -15.72
N ALA A 83 10.82 -2.69 -16.13
CA ALA A 83 9.84 -1.75 -16.65
C ALA A 83 9.13 -2.33 -17.88
N GLU A 84 9.85 -3.08 -18.74
CA GLU A 84 9.26 -3.82 -19.86
C GLU A 84 8.33 -4.96 -19.38
N VAL A 85 8.74 -5.75 -18.39
CA VAL A 85 7.88 -6.78 -17.78
C VAL A 85 6.59 -6.17 -17.21
N GLN A 86 6.71 -5.05 -16.49
CA GLN A 86 5.56 -4.34 -15.92
C GLN A 86 4.61 -3.82 -17.01
N ALA A 87 5.15 -3.24 -18.09
CA ALA A 87 4.35 -2.80 -19.22
C ALA A 87 3.63 -3.98 -19.90
N ALA A 88 4.35 -5.10 -20.13
CA ALA A 88 3.78 -6.30 -20.73
C ALA A 88 2.69 -6.93 -19.84
N GLN A 89 2.85 -6.90 -18.52
CA GLN A 89 1.79 -7.33 -17.60
C GLN A 89 0.56 -6.42 -17.71
N ALA A 90 0.73 -5.09 -17.72
CA ALA A 90 -0.41 -4.17 -17.85
C ALA A 90 -1.18 -4.39 -19.17
N GLU A 91 -0.48 -4.67 -20.27
CA GLU A 91 -1.10 -5.05 -21.54
C GLU A 91 -1.85 -6.39 -21.46
N TRP A 92 -1.28 -7.38 -20.76
CA TRP A 92 -1.93 -8.66 -20.53
C TRP A 92 -3.18 -8.54 -19.63
N ASP A 93 -3.12 -7.74 -18.58
CA ASP A 93 -4.23 -7.46 -17.68
C ASP A 93 -5.39 -6.78 -18.43
N ALA A 94 -5.09 -5.76 -19.25
CA ALA A 94 -6.08 -5.09 -20.08
C ALA A 94 -6.72 -6.04 -21.11
N ALA A 95 -5.94 -6.92 -21.74
CA ALA A 95 -6.45 -7.93 -22.66
C ALA A 95 -7.34 -8.96 -21.95
N THR A 96 -6.95 -9.38 -20.75
CA THR A 96 -7.70 -10.31 -19.90
C THR A 96 -9.02 -9.70 -19.44
N GLN A 97 -9.02 -8.44 -19.00
CA GLN A 97 -10.22 -7.72 -18.61
C GLN A 97 -11.20 -7.63 -19.79
N ARG A 98 -10.71 -7.24 -20.98
CA ARG A 98 -11.54 -7.18 -22.18
C ARG A 98 -12.16 -8.54 -22.53
N TRP A 99 -11.37 -9.60 -22.48
CA TRP A 99 -11.87 -10.96 -22.74
C TRP A 99 -12.95 -11.37 -21.73
N ALA A 100 -12.72 -11.10 -20.43
CA ALA A 100 -13.69 -11.38 -19.37
C ALA A 100 -15.00 -10.59 -19.58
N THR A 101 -14.92 -9.29 -19.87
CA THR A 101 -16.10 -8.45 -20.14
C THR A 101 -16.93 -8.99 -21.31
N ILE A 102 -16.30 -9.42 -22.41
CA ILE A 102 -17.03 -9.99 -23.56
C ILE A 102 -17.71 -11.29 -23.15
N ARG A 103 -17.02 -12.18 -22.44
CA ARG A 103 -17.58 -13.45 -21.97
C ARG A 103 -18.78 -13.23 -21.05
N ASP A 104 -18.66 -12.32 -20.09
CA ASP A 104 -19.73 -12.03 -19.12
C ASP A 104 -20.93 -11.33 -19.79
N THR A 105 -20.69 -10.49 -20.80
CA THR A 105 -21.73 -9.91 -21.64
C THR A 105 -22.47 -10.98 -22.45
N LEU A 106 -21.74 -11.90 -23.07
CA LEU A 106 -22.32 -13.03 -23.81
C LEU A 106 -23.17 -13.92 -22.91
N GLN A 107 -22.70 -14.21 -21.70
CA GLN A 107 -23.45 -14.97 -20.71
C GLN A 107 -24.75 -14.24 -20.35
N THR A 108 -24.68 -12.95 -20.01
CA THR A 108 -25.84 -12.13 -19.65
C THR A 108 -26.87 -12.10 -20.79
N LEU A 109 -26.42 -11.87 -22.03
CA LEU A 109 -27.30 -11.88 -23.21
C LEU A 109 -27.93 -13.25 -23.44
N SER A 110 -27.18 -14.34 -23.26
CA SER A 110 -27.71 -15.70 -23.38
C SER A 110 -28.83 -15.95 -22.37
N GLU A 111 -28.61 -15.60 -21.10
CA GLU A 111 -29.59 -15.76 -20.02
C GLU A 111 -30.88 -14.97 -20.32
N VAL A 112 -30.77 -13.73 -20.81
CA VAL A 112 -31.94 -12.93 -21.20
C VAL A 112 -32.65 -13.53 -22.41
N LEU A 113 -31.92 -13.92 -23.46
CA LEU A 113 -32.48 -14.48 -24.68
C LEU A 113 -33.28 -15.76 -24.43
N GLU A 114 -32.87 -16.59 -23.46
CA GLU A 114 -33.59 -17.81 -23.06
C GLU A 114 -34.99 -17.52 -22.50
N THR A 115 -35.21 -16.35 -21.91
CA THR A 115 -36.51 -15.94 -21.36
C THR A 115 -37.47 -15.38 -22.42
N LEU A 116 -36.94 -14.98 -23.58
CA LEU A 116 -37.69 -14.28 -24.60
C LEU A 116 -38.27 -15.22 -25.66
N ASN A 117 -39.42 -14.82 -26.23
CA ASN A 117 -39.97 -15.49 -27.40
C ASN A 117 -39.12 -15.15 -28.63
N ARG A 118 -38.63 -16.18 -29.34
CA ARG A 118 -37.81 -16.03 -30.55
C ARG A 118 -38.43 -15.20 -31.68
N GLY A 119 -39.75 -15.07 -31.70
CA GLY A 119 -40.47 -14.23 -32.66
C GLY A 119 -40.67 -12.77 -32.21
N SER A 120 -40.27 -12.40 -31.00
CA SER A 120 -40.38 -11.02 -30.51
C SER A 120 -39.33 -10.11 -31.14
N GLY A 121 -39.64 -8.81 -31.27
CA GLY A 121 -38.68 -7.81 -31.73
C GLY A 121 -37.47 -7.71 -30.79
N ASP A 122 -37.70 -7.79 -29.48
CA ASP A 122 -36.66 -7.72 -28.45
C ASP A 122 -35.66 -8.88 -28.57
N TYR A 123 -36.13 -10.09 -28.87
CA TYR A 123 -35.24 -11.24 -29.12
C TYR A 123 -34.32 -10.97 -30.32
N VAL A 124 -34.87 -10.47 -31.43
CA VAL A 124 -34.09 -10.22 -32.65
C VAL A 124 -33.01 -9.16 -32.43
N VAL A 125 -33.30 -8.13 -31.63
CA VAL A 125 -32.35 -7.07 -31.27
C VAL A 125 -31.21 -7.65 -30.41
N LEU A 126 -31.54 -8.29 -29.28
CA LEU A 126 -30.54 -8.85 -28.38
C LEU A 126 -29.73 -9.98 -29.02
N PHE A 127 -30.35 -10.77 -29.91
CA PHE A 127 -29.64 -11.82 -30.65
C PHE A 127 -28.64 -11.22 -31.65
N ARG A 128 -28.92 -10.07 -32.26
CA ARG A 128 -27.95 -9.37 -33.10
C ARG A 128 -26.76 -8.89 -32.28
N GLU A 129 -27.03 -8.29 -31.12
CA GLU A 129 -26.00 -7.85 -30.18
C GLU A 129 -25.13 -9.02 -29.70
N PHE A 130 -25.75 -10.16 -29.37
CA PHE A 130 -25.04 -11.39 -29.03
C PHE A 130 -24.06 -11.81 -30.13
N ASN A 131 -24.51 -11.86 -31.40
CA ASN A 131 -23.64 -12.25 -32.52
C ASN A 131 -22.49 -11.26 -32.75
N GLU A 132 -22.70 -9.98 -32.46
CA GLU A 132 -21.65 -8.95 -32.55
C GLU A 132 -20.56 -9.19 -31.50
N TRP A 133 -20.94 -9.47 -30.26
CA TRP A 133 -19.99 -9.80 -29.19
C TRP A 133 -19.28 -11.15 -29.42
N ASP A 134 -20.01 -12.16 -29.90
CA ASP A 134 -19.48 -13.50 -30.20
C ASP A 134 -18.41 -13.43 -31.29
N GLY A 135 -18.64 -12.61 -32.32
CA GLY A 135 -17.66 -12.34 -33.37
C GLY A 135 -16.36 -11.69 -32.86
N GLN A 136 -16.40 -10.99 -31.72
CA GLN A 136 -15.23 -10.35 -31.10
C GLN A 136 -14.48 -11.28 -30.14
N LEU A 137 -15.13 -12.30 -29.58
CA LEU A 137 -14.57 -13.16 -28.53
C LEU A 137 -13.27 -13.83 -28.97
N ALA A 138 -13.25 -14.47 -30.14
CA ALA A 138 -12.06 -15.17 -30.63
C ALA A 138 -10.89 -14.21 -30.92
N ALA A 139 -11.17 -12.94 -31.24
CA ALA A 139 -10.13 -11.93 -31.41
C ALA A 139 -9.57 -11.45 -30.06
N ALA A 140 -10.43 -11.30 -29.05
CA ALA A 140 -10.02 -10.95 -27.69
C ALA A 140 -9.19 -12.07 -27.04
N GLU A 141 -9.59 -13.33 -27.20
CA GLU A 141 -8.84 -14.50 -26.72
C GLU A 141 -7.44 -14.57 -27.34
N ARG A 142 -7.32 -14.46 -28.67
CA ARG A 142 -6.00 -14.42 -29.34
C ARG A 142 -5.16 -13.21 -28.91
N GLN A 143 -5.78 -12.09 -28.55
CA GLN A 143 -5.04 -10.94 -28.04
C GLN A 143 -4.47 -11.26 -26.64
N GLN A 144 -5.29 -11.82 -25.75
CA GLN A 144 -4.89 -12.24 -24.41
C GLN A 144 -3.76 -13.26 -24.44
N GLU A 145 -3.86 -14.30 -25.28
CA GLU A 145 -2.82 -15.33 -25.41
C GLU A 145 -1.48 -14.74 -25.88
N ARG A 146 -1.52 -13.80 -26.83
CA ARG A 146 -0.31 -13.14 -27.35
C ARG A 146 0.35 -12.26 -26.30
N THR A 147 -0.43 -11.43 -25.59
CA THR A 147 0.11 -10.56 -24.54
C THR A 147 0.66 -11.37 -23.37
N PHE A 148 -0.01 -12.47 -23.00
CA PHE A 148 0.52 -13.40 -22.01
C PHE A 148 1.86 -14.02 -22.42
N ALA A 149 2.00 -14.46 -23.67
CA ALA A 149 3.24 -15.05 -24.15
C ALA A 149 4.42 -14.07 -24.08
N VAL A 150 4.20 -12.81 -24.46
CA VAL A 150 5.20 -11.73 -24.35
C VAL A 150 5.57 -11.47 -22.89
N PHE A 151 4.58 -11.31 -22.01
CA PHE A 151 4.81 -11.12 -20.57
C PHE A 151 5.63 -12.28 -19.97
N ASN A 152 5.23 -13.52 -20.24
CA ASN A 152 5.90 -14.69 -19.69
C ASN A 152 7.35 -14.84 -20.20
N GLU A 153 7.63 -14.51 -21.46
CA GLU A 153 8.99 -14.53 -22.00
C GLU A 153 9.90 -13.50 -21.29
N LEU A 154 9.43 -12.26 -21.16
CA LEU A 154 10.17 -11.19 -20.47
C LEU A 154 10.39 -11.52 -18.99
N GLN A 155 9.36 -12.02 -18.31
CA GLN A 155 9.45 -12.42 -16.90
C GLN A 155 10.52 -13.50 -16.71
N GLN A 156 10.51 -14.55 -17.53
CA GLN A 156 11.50 -15.62 -17.40
C GLN A 156 12.93 -15.15 -17.67
N GLY A 157 13.11 -14.16 -18.55
CA GLY A 157 14.41 -13.56 -18.85
C GLY A 157 15.04 -12.81 -17.67
N THR A 158 14.21 -12.25 -16.76
CA THR A 158 14.65 -11.33 -15.70
C THR A 158 14.89 -12.00 -14.34
N ILE A 159 14.37 -13.20 -14.10
CA ILE A 159 14.43 -13.88 -12.78
C ILE A 159 15.87 -14.04 -12.27
N ARG A 160 16.79 -14.59 -13.08
CA ARG A 160 18.15 -14.89 -12.59
C ARG A 160 18.96 -13.65 -12.25
N ALA A 161 18.83 -12.59 -13.05
CA ALA A 161 19.53 -11.34 -12.82
C ALA A 161 18.99 -10.65 -11.55
N SER A 162 17.66 -10.70 -11.37
CA SER A 162 16.96 -10.25 -10.17
C SER A 162 17.41 -10.97 -8.91
N ASP A 163 17.43 -12.31 -8.92
CA ASP A 163 17.88 -13.10 -7.78
C ASP A 163 19.34 -12.83 -7.44
N SER A 164 20.20 -12.64 -8.44
CA SER A 164 21.61 -12.37 -8.21
C SER A 164 21.85 -11.04 -7.50
N ILE A 165 21.14 -9.97 -7.90
CA ILE A 165 21.32 -8.67 -7.24
C ILE A 165 20.71 -8.69 -5.83
N ARG A 166 19.55 -9.32 -5.66
CA ARG A 166 18.88 -9.45 -4.36
C ARG A 166 19.78 -10.13 -3.34
N VAL A 167 20.43 -11.23 -3.73
CA VAL A 167 21.42 -11.90 -2.85
C VAL A 167 22.59 -10.99 -2.49
N LEU A 168 23.08 -10.15 -3.40
CA LEU A 168 24.17 -9.22 -3.08
C LEU A 168 23.72 -8.13 -2.09
N GLN A 169 22.51 -7.59 -2.29
CA GLN A 169 21.93 -6.59 -1.40
C GLN A 169 21.58 -7.17 -0.04
N ASP A 170 21.01 -8.37 0.03
CA ASP A 170 20.70 -9.08 1.27
C ASP A 170 21.97 -9.30 2.10
N ASN A 171 23.04 -9.84 1.49
CA ASN A 171 24.32 -10.02 2.18
C ASN A 171 24.92 -8.69 2.65
N TRP A 172 24.82 -7.64 1.83
CA TRP A 172 25.29 -6.32 2.23
C TRP A 172 24.47 -5.78 3.42
N ALA A 173 23.15 -5.93 3.40
CA ALA A 173 22.24 -5.44 4.44
C ALA A 173 22.44 -6.20 5.76
N ASP A 174 22.66 -7.51 5.70
CA ASP A 174 22.98 -8.35 6.85
C ASP A 174 24.22 -7.84 7.59
N ASP A 175 25.26 -7.43 6.85
CA ASP A 175 26.49 -6.87 7.41
C ASP A 175 26.32 -5.40 7.84
N ALA A 176 25.73 -4.55 7.00
CA ALA A 176 25.58 -3.12 7.24
C ALA A 176 24.63 -2.81 8.41
N PHE A 177 23.65 -3.68 8.66
CA PHE A 177 22.62 -3.50 9.68
C PHE A 177 22.68 -4.54 10.81
N ALA A 178 23.78 -5.29 10.96
CA ALA A 178 23.96 -6.32 11.97
C ALA A 178 23.60 -5.85 13.41
N ASP A 179 23.92 -4.59 13.74
CA ASP A 179 23.70 -4.00 15.07
C ASP A 179 22.38 -3.23 15.22
N ILE A 180 21.47 -3.29 14.24
CA ILE A 180 20.25 -2.46 14.20
C ILE A 180 19.39 -2.58 15.46
N GLY A 181 19.26 -3.80 16.02
CA GLY A 181 18.49 -4.03 17.24
C GLY A 181 19.08 -3.34 18.47
N MET A 182 20.41 -3.26 18.56
CA MET A 182 21.10 -2.52 19.61
C MET A 182 20.84 -1.01 19.45
N VAL A 183 21.00 -0.50 18.22
CA VAL A 183 20.79 0.91 17.89
C VAL A 183 19.35 1.35 18.21
N TYR A 184 18.35 0.53 17.85
CA TYR A 184 16.95 0.79 18.23
C TYR A 184 16.76 0.88 19.74
N THR A 185 17.32 -0.06 20.49
CA THR A 185 17.23 -0.09 21.95
C THR A 185 17.87 1.17 22.57
N GLU A 186 19.02 1.60 22.05
CA GLU A 186 19.71 2.81 22.52
C GLU A 186 18.92 4.08 22.19
N LYS A 187 18.36 4.19 20.99
CA LYS A 187 17.52 5.32 20.58
C LYS A 187 16.27 5.44 21.44
N GLN A 188 15.55 4.33 21.66
CA GLN A 188 14.38 4.29 22.55
C GLN A 188 14.76 4.72 23.98
N ARG A 189 15.88 4.19 24.52
CA ARG A 189 16.36 4.57 25.86
C ARG A 189 16.70 6.07 25.95
N ALA A 190 17.35 6.61 24.93
CA ALA A 190 17.74 8.02 24.90
C ALA A 190 16.53 8.97 24.83
N LEU A 191 15.50 8.57 24.08
CA LEU A 191 14.28 9.38 23.89
C LEU A 191 13.26 9.19 25.01
N GLY A 192 13.26 8.03 25.67
CA GLY A 192 12.26 7.68 26.70
C GLY A 192 10.84 7.48 26.14
N LEU A 193 10.73 7.33 24.82
CA LEU A 193 9.51 7.08 24.06
C LEU A 193 9.48 5.64 23.59
N ASP A 194 8.28 5.06 23.58
CA ASP A 194 8.05 3.65 23.25
C ASP A 194 7.81 3.48 21.75
N TRP A 195 8.32 2.40 21.17
CA TRP A 195 7.93 1.95 19.82
C TRP A 195 6.72 1.05 19.96
N VAL A 196 5.63 1.37 19.26
CA VAL A 196 4.42 0.55 19.25
C VAL A 196 4.07 0.11 17.84
N VAL A 197 3.40 -1.03 17.75
CA VAL A 197 2.97 -1.65 16.50
C VAL A 197 1.49 -2.00 16.63
N ASP A 198 0.76 -1.84 15.54
CA ASP A 198 -0.61 -2.30 15.38
C ASP A 198 -0.82 -2.80 13.95
N THR A 199 -1.96 -3.44 13.68
CA THR A 199 -2.31 -3.92 12.35
C THR A 199 -3.66 -3.35 11.95
N THR A 200 -3.80 -2.90 10.70
CA THR A 200 -5.06 -2.37 10.20
C THR A 200 -6.15 -3.44 10.14
N ASP A 201 -7.36 -3.09 10.55
CA ASP A 201 -8.53 -3.96 10.44
C ASP A 201 -9.09 -4.02 9.00
N ALA A 202 -10.22 -4.73 8.82
CA ALA A 202 -10.89 -4.85 7.52
C ALA A 202 -11.33 -3.53 6.88
N ASN A 203 -11.37 -2.43 7.65
CA ASN A 203 -11.69 -1.08 7.15
C ASN A 203 -10.41 -0.24 6.93
N GLY A 204 -9.22 -0.85 7.04
CA GLY A 204 -7.94 -0.16 6.89
C GLY A 204 -7.56 0.70 8.09
N ILE A 205 -8.08 0.41 9.29
CA ILE A 205 -7.87 1.24 10.48
C ILE A 205 -7.01 0.52 11.51
N ALA A 206 -5.91 1.16 11.94
CA ALA A 206 -5.11 0.78 13.09
C ALA A 206 -5.33 1.78 14.24
N ARG A 207 -5.68 1.30 15.43
CA ARG A 207 -6.00 2.13 16.61
C ARG A 207 -5.88 1.39 17.95
N GLY A 208 -5.90 0.06 17.93
CA GLY A 208 -5.94 -0.76 19.14
C GLY A 208 -4.61 -0.74 19.89
N GLY A 209 -3.50 -0.82 19.15
CA GLY A 209 -2.13 -0.87 19.68
C GLY A 209 -1.40 0.48 19.72
N LEU A 210 -1.93 1.50 19.05
CA LEU A 210 -1.23 2.77 18.82
C LEU A 210 -1.44 3.79 19.95
N LYS A 211 -0.99 3.43 21.15
CA LYS A 211 -1.10 4.26 22.36
C LYS A 211 0.28 4.60 22.91
N VAL A 212 0.64 5.88 22.85
CA VAL A 212 2.01 6.34 23.13
C VAL A 212 2.04 7.56 24.06
N LYS A 213 3.19 7.85 24.67
CA LYS A 213 3.37 9.12 25.39
C LYS A 213 3.41 10.29 24.40
N PRO A 214 2.99 11.50 24.79
CA PRO A 214 3.21 12.69 23.98
C PRO A 214 4.68 12.84 23.57
N GLY A 215 4.93 13.19 22.32
CA GLY A 215 6.27 13.19 21.73
C GLY A 215 6.26 13.26 20.20
N GLN A 216 7.45 13.22 19.62
CA GLN A 216 7.64 13.12 18.16
C GLN A 216 7.74 11.65 17.76
N TYR A 217 7.00 11.26 16.73
CA TYR A 217 7.01 9.92 16.16
C TYR A 217 6.98 9.99 14.64
N TRP A 218 7.29 8.86 14.01
CA TRP A 218 7.09 8.60 12.60
C TRP A 218 6.10 7.46 12.45
N VAL A 219 5.07 7.67 11.63
CA VAL A 219 4.16 6.62 11.19
C VAL A 219 4.83 5.89 10.04
N TYR A 220 5.22 4.65 10.32
CA TYR A 220 5.84 3.76 9.36
C TYR A 220 4.87 2.67 8.94
N ALA A 221 4.74 2.45 7.64
CA ALA A 221 4.01 1.33 7.05
C ALA A 221 4.55 1.05 5.65
N ARG A 222 4.33 -0.16 5.15
CA ARG A 222 4.62 -0.53 3.76
C ARG A 222 3.51 -1.39 3.18
N TYR A 223 3.29 -1.27 1.88
CA TYR A 223 2.34 -2.09 1.14
C TYR A 223 2.98 -2.57 -0.17
N GLU A 224 3.19 -3.88 -0.28
CA GLU A 224 3.80 -4.50 -1.44
C GLU A 224 2.78 -4.65 -2.58
N MET A 225 3.15 -4.17 -3.76
CA MET A 225 2.48 -4.44 -5.03
C MET A 225 3.38 -5.31 -5.90
N ALA A 226 2.95 -5.63 -7.12
CA ALA A 226 3.65 -6.58 -7.98
C ALA A 226 5.12 -6.19 -8.30
N TYR A 227 5.41 -4.90 -8.49
CA TYR A 227 6.75 -4.40 -8.87
C TYR A 227 7.20 -3.19 -8.08
N THR A 228 6.36 -2.71 -7.19
CA THR A 228 6.62 -1.52 -6.39
C THR A 228 6.05 -1.74 -4.99
N GLU A 229 6.60 -1.04 -4.02
CA GLU A 229 6.01 -0.89 -2.71
C GLU A 229 5.55 0.56 -2.53
N LEU A 230 4.42 0.74 -1.85
CA LEU A 230 4.09 2.02 -1.25
C LEU A 230 4.75 2.07 0.13
N TYR A 231 5.62 3.05 0.31
CA TYR A 231 6.40 3.25 1.52
C TYR A 231 5.94 4.52 2.23
N TRP A 232 5.59 4.41 3.52
CA TRP A 232 5.27 5.57 4.37
C TRP A 232 6.27 5.67 5.52
N ASN A 233 6.81 6.88 5.70
CA ASN A 233 7.61 7.26 6.87
C ASN A 233 7.27 8.71 7.24
N VAL A 234 6.09 8.92 7.82
CA VAL A 234 5.46 10.24 7.97
C VAL A 234 5.68 10.79 9.39
N PRO A 235 6.32 11.96 9.57
CA PRO A 235 6.52 12.54 10.90
C PRO A 235 5.21 13.08 11.48
N ILE A 236 4.98 12.83 12.78
CA ILE A 236 3.83 13.29 13.54
C ILE A 236 4.25 13.79 14.93
N THR A 237 3.47 14.73 15.46
CA THR A 237 3.60 15.20 16.85
C THR A 237 2.38 14.80 17.64
N VAL A 238 2.58 14.05 18.72
CA VAL A 238 1.52 13.60 19.62
C VAL A 238 1.50 14.51 20.85
N GLU A 239 0.43 15.29 21.05
CA GLU A 239 0.35 16.29 22.13
C GLU A 239 -0.39 15.79 23.38
N GLY A 240 -1.14 14.68 23.28
CA GLY A 240 -2.01 14.16 24.34
C GLY A 240 -3.43 14.72 24.28
N GLY A 241 -4.39 14.02 24.89
CA GLY A 241 -5.81 14.40 24.87
C GLY A 241 -6.61 13.64 23.81
N GLU A 242 -7.17 14.37 22.84
CA GLU A 242 -7.98 13.78 21.75
C GLU A 242 -7.13 12.88 20.84
N PRO A 243 -7.70 11.81 20.26
CA PRO A 243 -6.98 10.95 19.34
C PRO A 243 -6.46 11.72 18.11
N LEU A 244 -5.17 11.57 17.81
CA LEU A 244 -4.59 12.10 16.58
C LEU A 244 -4.92 11.15 15.43
N THR A 245 -5.58 11.65 14.38
CA THR A 245 -5.86 10.85 13.18
C THR A 245 -4.81 11.14 12.10
N VAL A 246 -4.26 10.08 11.51
CA VAL A 246 -3.30 10.14 10.41
C VAL A 246 -3.84 9.28 9.27
N THR A 247 -3.91 9.85 8.06
CA THR A 247 -4.35 9.12 6.87
C THR A 247 -3.15 8.86 5.96
N LEU A 248 -2.89 7.59 5.71
CA LEU A 248 -1.89 7.13 4.74
C LEU A 248 -2.60 6.82 3.43
N THR A 249 -2.16 7.50 2.39
CA THR A 249 -2.70 7.39 1.03
C THR A 249 -1.58 7.21 0.04
N ARG A 250 -1.92 6.87 -1.20
CA ARG A 250 -0.94 6.84 -2.28
C ARG A 250 -0.24 8.19 -2.50
N SER A 251 -0.94 9.30 -2.27
CA SER A 251 -0.39 10.64 -2.52
C SER A 251 0.65 11.10 -1.49
N ASN A 252 0.69 10.47 -0.32
CA ASN A 252 1.74 10.70 0.70
C ASN A 252 2.65 9.49 0.92
N ALA A 253 2.56 8.49 0.04
CA ALA A 253 3.49 7.39 -0.05
C ALA A 253 4.67 7.77 -0.97
N GLU A 254 5.83 7.22 -0.68
CA GLU A 254 6.90 7.08 -1.67
C GLU A 254 6.69 5.76 -2.42
N GLU A 255 6.63 5.80 -3.76
CA GLU A 255 6.63 4.57 -4.55
C GLU A 255 8.07 4.11 -4.80
N ARG A 256 8.42 2.92 -4.30
CA ARG A 256 9.76 2.35 -4.47
C ARG A 256 9.69 1.09 -5.33
N PRO A 257 10.58 0.88 -6.29
CA PRO A 257 10.63 -0.36 -7.05
C PRO A 257 11.06 -1.51 -6.14
N THR A 258 10.41 -2.67 -6.26
CA THR A 258 10.81 -3.88 -5.54
C THR A 258 11.69 -4.76 -6.44
N LEU A 259 12.64 -5.49 -5.83
CA LEU A 259 13.44 -6.51 -6.52
C LEU A 259 13.13 -7.96 -6.18
#